data_AF-A0A1E4JX22-F1
#
_entry.id   AF-A0A1E4JX22-F1
#
_cell.length_a   1.000
_cell.length_b   1.000
_cell.length_c   1.000
_cell.angle_alpha   90.00
_cell.angle_beta   90.00
_cell.angle_gamma   90.00
#
_symmetry.space_group_name_H-M   'P 1'
#
loop_
_entity.id
_entity.type
_entity.pdbx_description
1 polymer ?
#
loop_
_entity_poly.entity_id
_entity_poly.type
_entity_poly.pdbx_seq_one_letter_code
_entity_poly.pdbx_strand_id
1 'polypeptide(L)'
;MIAQLPNVVLLPDGPTWDDSRANPLALGCRTCPDFAACGGLHTADAAFDCGDRCKCADPSACDVVCRKKPARFRAQRLEIGGFSLDNVERAPVLPHPAFPLVVPLIDHGYRRTGTLKESFVAVPLYRLYNKGTGIPFFSNKAEVCAHFRISLDATIIASGVARDFRIEPWWGFSTPEFLKQLSSLGIALFTVPNFSVFSDVPRTDNLHAIKRIGLSYAAMVNAGLPTALHLNARTERDYANWLKFIRERQEVQAVAFEFGTGAGSEGRIDWHIAQLCALADGVGRPLILVLRGGIRRLVQLHAHFSRVVVLDTMPFAKTRQRQRAVVKDTGFLAWPSAAEEFGRGKPLDALLAHNIELSRRAIIDPPEPLYHSRAIAGVRVNRPENPGGSGL
;
A
#
# COMPACT_ATOMS: atom_id res chain seq x y z
N MET A 1 -1.37 -9.18 51.54
CA MET A 1 -2.38 -9.91 50.75
C MET A 1 -3.47 -8.93 50.36
N ILE A 2 -3.46 -8.44 49.11
CA ILE A 2 -4.49 -7.54 48.59
C ILE A 2 -5.57 -8.43 47.98
N ALA A 3 -6.79 -8.32 48.51
CA ALA A 3 -7.95 -9.07 48.06
C ALA A 3 -8.26 -8.77 46.58
N GLN A 4 -8.39 -9.82 45.77
CA GLN A 4 -8.88 -9.73 44.40
C GLN A 4 -10.34 -9.27 44.42
N LEU A 5 -10.62 -8.14 43.77
CA LEU A 5 -11.99 -7.65 43.59
C LEU A 5 -12.77 -8.59 42.65
N PRO A 6 -13.96 -9.08 43.03
CA PRO A 6 -14.67 -10.14 42.31
C PRO A 6 -15.34 -9.73 40.98
N ASN A 7 -15.16 -8.50 40.50
CA ASN A 7 -15.86 -7.96 39.33
C ASN A 7 -14.92 -7.33 38.28
N VAL A 8 -13.69 -7.83 38.11
CA VAL A 8 -12.85 -7.44 36.97
C VAL A 8 -13.24 -8.30 35.76
N VAL A 9 -14.15 -7.77 34.94
CA VAL A 9 -14.39 -8.32 33.60
C VAL A 9 -13.18 -7.96 32.74
N LEU A 10 -12.28 -8.92 32.53
CA LEU A 10 -11.26 -8.81 31.50
C LEU A 10 -11.96 -8.88 30.14
N LEU A 11 -12.13 -7.73 29.51
CA LEU A 11 -12.58 -7.69 28.12
C LEU A 11 -11.49 -8.36 27.26
N PRO A 12 -11.85 -9.28 26.36
CA PRO A 12 -10.86 -9.91 25.49
C PRO A 12 -10.11 -8.86 24.67
N ASP A 13 -8.86 -9.16 24.28
CA ASP A 13 -8.09 -8.37 23.32
C ASP A 13 -8.82 -8.37 21.97
N GLY A 14 -9.81 -7.47 21.83
CA GLY A 14 -10.57 -7.27 20.61
C GLY A 14 -9.69 -6.71 19.49
N PRO A 15 -10.13 -6.84 18.22
CA PRO A 15 -9.40 -6.27 17.09
C PRO A 15 -9.19 -4.75 17.28
N THR A 16 -7.94 -4.30 17.03
CA THR A 16 -7.53 -2.88 17.15
C THR A 16 -7.82 -2.05 15.90
N TRP A 17 -8.49 -2.65 14.91
CA TRP A 17 -8.95 -1.99 13.69
C TRP A 17 -10.12 -1.07 13.98
N ASP A 18 -10.10 0.12 13.39
CA ASP A 18 -11.17 1.10 13.55
C ASP A 18 -12.42 0.69 12.75
N ASP A 19 -13.55 0.64 13.45
CA ASP A 19 -14.88 0.34 12.92
C ASP A 19 -15.94 1.18 13.66
N SER A 20 -16.26 2.35 13.07
CA SER A 20 -17.25 3.31 13.55
C SER A 20 -18.69 2.78 13.52
N ARG A 21 -18.95 1.67 12.81
CA ARG A 21 -20.28 1.05 12.72
C ARG A 21 -20.49 0.03 13.83
N ALA A 22 -19.42 -0.66 14.23
CA ALA A 22 -19.48 -1.68 15.27
C ALA A 22 -19.19 -1.12 16.67
N ASN A 23 -18.35 -0.09 16.79
CA ASN A 23 -17.86 0.39 18.09
C ASN A 23 -18.18 1.89 18.30
N PRO A 24 -18.56 2.29 19.52
CA PRO A 24 -18.73 3.70 19.84
C PRO A 24 -17.38 4.44 19.85
N LEU A 25 -17.44 5.75 19.73
CA LEU A 25 -16.28 6.62 19.90
C LEU A 25 -15.70 6.47 21.31
N ALA A 26 -14.39 6.21 21.39
CA ALA A 26 -13.65 6.15 22.65
C ALA A 26 -13.81 7.45 23.46
N LEU A 27 -14.06 7.32 24.76
CA LEU A 27 -14.51 8.42 25.63
C LEU A 27 -13.53 9.61 25.66
N GLY A 28 -12.23 9.34 25.69
CA GLY A 28 -11.18 10.35 25.73
C GLY A 28 -10.94 11.06 24.40
N CYS A 29 -11.56 10.62 23.29
CA CYS A 29 -11.36 11.26 21.99
C CYS A 29 -12.12 12.58 21.83
N ARG A 30 -13.26 12.78 22.51
CA ARG A 30 -14.14 13.95 22.28
C ARG A 30 -13.50 15.29 22.57
N THR A 31 -12.60 15.35 23.55
CA THR A 31 -11.89 16.57 23.96
C THR A 31 -10.47 16.63 23.45
N CYS A 32 -10.06 15.66 22.61
CA CYS A 32 -8.72 15.60 22.07
C CYS A 32 -8.49 16.76 21.08
N PRO A 33 -7.38 17.53 21.20
CA PRO A 33 -7.08 18.62 20.27
C PRO A 33 -6.92 18.19 18.81
N ASP A 34 -6.59 16.92 18.55
CA ASP A 34 -6.42 16.37 17.20
C ASP A 34 -7.69 15.66 16.68
N PHE A 35 -8.81 15.72 17.42
CA PHE A 35 -10.06 15.02 17.03
C PHE A 35 -10.53 15.41 15.63
N ALA A 36 -10.45 16.70 15.28
CA ALA A 36 -10.80 17.18 13.95
C ALA A 36 -9.96 16.53 12.84
N ALA A 37 -8.68 16.26 13.11
CA ALA A 37 -7.78 15.64 12.16
C ALA A 37 -7.98 14.11 12.09
N CYS A 38 -8.16 13.43 13.22
CA CYS A 38 -8.13 11.97 13.28
C CYS A 38 -9.49 11.28 13.30
N GLY A 39 -10.56 12.00 13.67
CA GLY A 39 -11.92 11.47 13.78
C GLY A 39 -12.18 10.64 15.02
N GLY A 40 -11.20 10.51 15.91
CA GLY A 40 -11.28 9.68 17.10
C GLY A 40 -10.92 8.21 16.84
N LEU A 41 -11.37 7.35 17.75
CA LEU A 41 -11.09 5.92 17.74
C LEU A 41 -12.36 5.13 18.02
N HIS A 42 -12.64 4.13 17.19
CA HIS A 42 -13.81 3.25 17.27
C HIS A 42 -13.34 1.79 17.26
N THR A 43 -12.80 1.32 18.36
CA THR A 43 -12.17 -0.01 18.44
C THR A 43 -12.81 -0.86 19.52
N ALA A 44 -12.68 -2.18 19.36
CA ALA A 44 -13.24 -3.14 20.31
C ALA A 44 -12.38 -3.28 21.59
N ASP A 45 -11.12 -2.85 21.55
CA ASP A 45 -10.31 -2.71 22.76
C ASP A 45 -10.86 -1.56 23.60
N ALA A 46 -11.00 -1.77 24.91
CA ALA A 46 -11.57 -0.81 25.85
C ALA A 46 -10.65 0.39 26.14
N ALA A 47 -9.90 0.84 25.12
CA ALA A 47 -9.02 2.00 25.18
C ALA A 47 -9.85 3.26 25.46
N PHE A 48 -9.45 4.04 26.45
CA PHE A 48 -10.06 5.33 26.75
C PHE A 48 -9.79 6.33 25.62
N ASP A 49 -8.56 6.33 25.10
CA ASP A 49 -8.15 7.04 23.90
C ASP A 49 -6.93 6.36 23.24
N CYS A 50 -6.41 6.93 22.15
CA CYS A 50 -5.26 6.37 21.46
C CYS A 50 -3.92 6.43 22.25
N GLY A 51 -3.87 7.20 23.34
CA GLY A 51 -2.76 7.28 24.28
C GLY A 51 -2.55 5.99 25.09
N ASP A 52 -3.55 5.11 25.19
CA ASP A 52 -3.37 3.76 25.76
C ASP A 52 -2.48 2.88 24.89
N ARG A 53 -2.31 3.25 23.61
CA ARG A 53 -1.40 2.61 22.67
C ARG A 53 -0.01 3.24 22.63
N CYS A 54 0.25 4.23 23.47
CA CYS A 54 1.61 4.72 23.71
C CYS A 54 2.41 3.70 24.52
N LYS A 55 2.75 2.58 23.91
CA LYS A 55 3.54 1.50 24.51
C LYS A 55 4.94 1.55 23.91
N CYS A 56 5.91 1.95 24.71
CA CYS A 56 7.33 1.88 24.36
C CYS A 56 8.04 1.17 25.50
N ALA A 57 8.66 0.01 25.23
CA ALA A 57 9.47 -0.69 26.22
C ALA A 57 10.69 0.15 26.62
N ASP A 58 11.31 0.80 25.63
CA ASP A 58 12.38 1.79 25.83
C ASP A 58 11.95 3.15 25.24
N PRO A 59 11.66 4.15 26.08
CA PRO A 59 11.32 5.49 25.63
C PRO A 59 12.41 6.18 24.80
N SER A 60 13.68 5.84 25.01
CA SER A 60 14.82 6.45 24.31
C SER A 60 14.97 5.94 22.87
N ALA A 61 14.66 4.65 22.63
CA ALA A 61 14.77 4.01 21.32
C ALA A 61 13.45 3.96 20.51
N CYS A 62 12.31 4.24 21.14
CA CYS A 62 11.01 4.09 20.48
C CYS A 62 10.61 5.34 19.65
N ASP A 63 10.35 5.13 18.36
CA ASP A 63 10.10 6.19 17.38
C ASP A 63 8.63 6.62 17.25
N VAL A 64 7.72 5.92 17.94
CA VAL A 64 6.28 6.18 17.92
C VAL A 64 5.98 7.63 18.31
N VAL A 65 5.19 8.32 17.48
CA VAL A 65 4.76 9.70 17.73
C VAL A 65 3.71 9.71 18.84
N CYS A 66 4.16 9.89 20.07
CA CYS A 66 3.35 9.71 21.27
C CYS A 66 3.41 10.90 22.23
N ARG A 67 2.24 11.35 22.71
CA ARG A 67 2.10 12.46 23.67
C ARG A 67 2.77 12.22 25.04
N LYS A 68 2.95 10.95 25.45
CA LYS A 68 3.72 10.59 26.66
C LYS A 68 5.21 10.93 26.56
N LYS A 69 5.70 11.36 25.39
CA LYS A 69 7.06 11.87 25.15
C LYS A 69 7.01 13.33 24.67
N PRO A 70 6.69 14.30 25.55
CA PRO A 70 6.29 15.65 25.12
C PRO A 70 7.33 16.37 24.26
N ALA A 71 8.61 16.29 24.60
CA ALA A 71 9.67 16.93 23.82
C ALA A 71 9.79 16.34 22.40
N ARG A 72 9.81 15.01 22.28
CA ARG A 72 9.90 14.30 21.01
C ARG A 72 8.63 14.46 20.17
N PHE A 73 7.46 14.35 20.80
CA PHE A 73 6.17 14.61 20.16
C PHE A 73 6.10 16.01 19.55
N ARG A 74 6.55 17.03 20.29
CA ARG A 74 6.62 18.41 19.79
C ARG A 74 7.55 18.51 18.59
N ALA A 75 8.75 17.90 18.66
CA ALA A 75 9.71 17.91 17.56
C ALA A 75 9.14 17.27 16.29
N GLN A 76 8.60 16.06 16.40
CA GLN A 76 7.99 15.33 15.26
C GLN A 76 6.78 16.07 14.68
N ARG A 77 5.97 16.73 15.53
CA ARG A 77 4.84 17.54 15.04
C ARG A 77 5.30 18.80 14.31
N LEU A 78 6.37 19.45 14.79
CA LEU A 78 6.95 20.62 14.14
C LEU A 78 7.61 20.28 12.80
N GLU A 79 8.32 19.14 12.75
CA GLU A 79 8.97 18.60 11.56
C GLU A 79 8.02 18.51 10.36
N ILE A 80 6.77 18.08 10.59
CA ILE A 80 5.75 17.94 9.54
C ILE A 80 4.80 19.15 9.43
N GLY A 81 4.99 20.20 10.24
CA GLY A 81 4.13 21.38 10.26
C GLY A 81 2.70 21.10 10.76
N GLY A 82 2.52 20.12 11.66
CA GLY A 82 1.21 19.69 12.17
C GLY A 82 0.54 18.59 11.33
N PHE A 83 -0.58 18.05 11.82
CA PHE A 83 -1.23 16.87 11.23
C PHE A 83 -2.19 17.17 10.08
N SER A 84 -2.58 18.44 9.87
CA SER A 84 -3.48 18.79 8.75
C SER A 84 -2.74 18.67 7.41
N LEU A 85 -3.45 18.28 6.36
CA LEU A 85 -2.96 18.32 4.99
C LEU A 85 -3.05 19.72 4.35
N ASP A 86 -3.72 20.68 4.99
CA ASP A 86 -4.04 21.99 4.40
C ASP A 86 -2.79 22.82 4.08
N ASN A 87 -1.71 22.70 4.87
CA ASN A 87 -0.42 23.36 4.63
C ASN A 87 0.58 22.53 3.82
N VAL A 88 0.15 21.45 3.15
CA VAL A 88 0.96 20.84 2.09
C VAL A 88 0.98 21.81 0.90
N GLU A 89 2.15 22.11 0.38
CA GLU A 89 2.32 23.03 -0.75
C GLU A 89 1.56 22.56 -1.99
N ARG A 90 1.09 23.52 -2.79
CA ARG A 90 0.55 23.26 -4.13
C ARG A 90 1.69 22.82 -5.03
N ALA A 91 1.38 21.98 -6.01
CA ALA A 91 2.37 21.52 -6.98
C ALA A 91 1.84 21.68 -8.42
N PRO A 92 2.72 21.71 -9.44
CA PRO A 92 2.29 21.77 -10.82
C PRO A 92 1.58 20.47 -11.24
N VAL A 93 0.69 20.57 -12.23
CA VAL A 93 0.14 19.39 -12.91
C VAL A 93 1.22 18.83 -13.83
N LEU A 94 1.61 17.56 -13.64
CA LEU A 94 2.59 16.87 -14.47
C LEU A 94 1.91 15.77 -15.29
N PRO A 95 2.23 15.63 -16.58
CA PRO A 95 1.59 14.64 -17.44
C PRO A 95 1.95 13.21 -17.06
N HIS A 96 1.05 12.29 -17.38
CA HIS A 96 1.26 10.86 -17.24
C HIS A 96 1.11 10.17 -18.61
N PRO A 97 1.95 9.15 -18.92
CA PRO A 97 1.76 8.35 -20.12
C PRO A 97 0.51 7.48 -20.01
N ALA A 98 0.04 6.97 -21.16
CA ALA A 98 -1.02 5.98 -21.20
C ALA A 98 -0.50 4.63 -20.69
N PHE A 99 -0.80 4.30 -19.43
CA PHE A 99 -0.35 3.04 -18.81
C PHE A 99 -1.19 1.84 -19.27
N PRO A 100 -0.56 0.66 -19.45
CA PRO A 100 -1.27 -0.60 -19.59
C PRO A 100 -1.88 -1.01 -18.24
N LEU A 101 -2.85 -1.94 -18.28
CA LEU A 101 -3.46 -2.48 -17.06
C LEU A 101 -2.43 -3.21 -16.18
N VAL A 102 -1.48 -3.94 -16.77
CA VAL A 102 -0.51 -4.74 -16.01
C VAL A 102 0.92 -4.33 -16.38
N VAL A 103 1.71 -3.97 -15.36
CA VAL A 103 3.13 -3.63 -15.48
C VAL A 103 3.93 -4.58 -14.59
N PRO A 104 4.86 -5.39 -15.14
CA PRO A 104 5.68 -6.27 -14.33
C PRO A 104 6.66 -5.47 -13.46
N LEU A 105 6.76 -5.83 -12.18
CA LEU A 105 7.74 -5.25 -11.26
C LEU A 105 8.99 -6.12 -11.17
N ILE A 106 10.14 -5.54 -11.53
CA ILE A 106 11.44 -6.20 -11.58
C ILE A 106 12.33 -5.67 -10.44
N ASP A 107 12.66 -6.53 -9.46
CA ASP A 107 13.46 -6.10 -8.30
C ASP A 107 14.97 -5.96 -8.61
N HIS A 108 15.49 -6.75 -9.57
CA HIS A 108 16.89 -6.72 -10.01
C HIS A 108 17.13 -7.52 -11.32
N GLY A 109 18.31 -7.34 -11.93
CA GLY A 109 18.76 -8.07 -13.13
C GLY A 109 19.41 -9.44 -12.90
N TYR A 110 19.66 -9.86 -11.66
CA TYR A 110 20.46 -11.07 -11.38
C TYR A 110 19.91 -12.36 -12.00
N ARG A 111 20.83 -13.21 -12.48
CA ARG A 111 20.58 -14.51 -13.15
C ARG A 111 19.74 -14.42 -14.43
N ARG A 112 19.61 -13.22 -14.98
CA ARG A 112 19.21 -12.99 -16.37
C ARG A 112 20.43 -12.59 -17.18
N THR A 113 20.45 -12.95 -18.45
CA THR A 113 21.53 -12.59 -19.38
C THR A 113 21.06 -11.64 -20.48
N GLY A 114 19.77 -11.69 -20.84
CA GLY A 114 19.17 -10.85 -21.85
C GLY A 114 18.46 -9.63 -21.29
N THR A 115 18.04 -8.77 -22.22
CA THR A 115 17.21 -7.59 -21.96
C THR A 115 15.74 -8.00 -21.97
N LEU A 116 14.99 -7.61 -20.94
CA LEU A 116 13.53 -7.80 -20.89
C LEU A 116 12.85 -6.87 -21.90
N LYS A 117 12.12 -7.46 -22.86
CA LYS A 117 11.40 -6.76 -23.93
C LYS A 117 9.96 -6.42 -23.50
N GLU A 118 9.84 -5.52 -22.53
CA GLU A 118 8.56 -5.00 -22.04
C GLU A 118 8.48 -3.49 -22.26
N SER A 119 7.36 -3.01 -22.80
CA SER A 119 7.17 -1.57 -23.07
C SER A 119 7.03 -0.74 -21.80
N PHE A 120 6.53 -1.35 -20.73
CA PHE A 120 6.44 -0.75 -19.40
C PHE A 120 7.04 -1.69 -18.37
N VAL A 121 7.87 -1.15 -17.47
CA VAL A 121 8.46 -1.92 -16.38
C VAL A 121 8.45 -1.11 -15.10
N ALA A 122 8.05 -1.73 -13.99
CA ALA A 122 8.17 -1.14 -12.68
C ALA A 122 9.46 -1.62 -11.99
N VAL A 123 10.11 -0.72 -11.25
CA VAL A 123 11.28 -1.02 -10.41
C VAL A 123 11.06 -0.47 -9.01
N PRO A 124 11.65 -1.06 -7.95
CA PRO A 124 11.51 -0.50 -6.62
C PRO A 124 12.30 0.82 -6.46
N LEU A 125 11.67 1.86 -5.92
CA LEU A 125 12.30 3.17 -5.71
C LEU A 125 13.55 3.09 -4.82
N TYR A 126 13.50 2.25 -3.78
CA TYR A 126 14.64 2.05 -2.86
C TYR A 126 15.88 1.41 -3.51
N ARG A 127 15.77 0.96 -4.77
CA ARG A 127 16.88 0.44 -5.58
C ARG A 127 17.51 1.51 -6.49
N LEU A 128 17.02 2.74 -6.46
CA LEU A 128 17.54 3.84 -7.28
C LEU A 128 18.56 4.72 -6.52
N TYR A 129 18.68 4.56 -5.20
CA TYR A 129 19.57 5.35 -4.37
C TYR A 129 20.12 4.56 -3.17
N ASN A 130 21.26 5.01 -2.67
CA ASN A 130 21.88 4.49 -1.47
C ASN A 130 21.11 4.98 -0.23
N LYS A 131 20.55 4.04 0.52
CA LYS A 131 19.77 4.32 1.73
C LYS A 131 20.59 4.81 2.94
N GLY A 132 21.92 4.73 2.89
CA GLY A 132 22.79 5.28 3.93
C GLY A 132 23.26 6.70 3.62
N THR A 133 23.36 7.08 2.34
CA THR A 133 23.93 8.37 1.93
C THR A 133 22.96 9.27 1.19
N GLY A 134 21.80 8.77 0.76
CA GLY A 134 20.86 9.49 -0.10
C GLY A 134 21.34 9.65 -1.54
N ILE A 135 22.49 9.11 -1.93
CA ILE A 135 23.05 9.33 -3.27
C ILE A 135 22.41 8.35 -4.28
N PRO A 136 21.87 8.82 -5.42
CA PRO A 136 21.39 7.96 -6.51
C PRO A 136 22.48 6.99 -6.99
N PHE A 137 22.09 5.76 -7.29
CA PHE A 137 23.03 4.75 -7.81
C PHE A 137 23.35 4.93 -9.30
N PHE A 138 22.53 5.74 -9.99
CA PHE A 138 22.57 5.89 -11.43
C PHE A 138 22.52 7.37 -11.76
N SER A 139 23.11 7.74 -12.89
CA SER A 139 23.15 9.13 -13.38
C SER A 139 22.12 9.39 -14.48
N ASN A 140 21.67 8.34 -15.16
CA ASN A 140 20.79 8.44 -16.33
C ASN A 140 19.95 7.16 -16.53
N LYS A 141 18.96 7.25 -17.42
CA LYS A 141 18.09 6.11 -17.79
C LYS A 141 18.86 4.89 -18.30
N ALA A 142 19.95 5.09 -19.04
CA ALA A 142 20.67 3.97 -19.64
C ALA A 142 21.32 3.07 -18.58
N GLU A 143 21.88 3.66 -17.54
CA GLU A 143 22.43 2.93 -16.39
C GLU A 143 21.34 2.16 -15.62
N VAL A 144 20.17 2.76 -15.43
CA VAL A 144 19.00 2.08 -14.83
C VAL A 144 18.63 0.87 -15.69
N CYS A 145 18.44 1.06 -17.00
CA CYS A 145 18.05 0.00 -17.92
C CYS A 145 19.08 -1.14 -17.95
N ALA A 146 20.36 -0.82 -17.97
CA ALA A 146 21.44 -1.80 -17.91
C ALA A 146 21.43 -2.59 -16.59
N HIS A 147 21.30 -1.91 -15.45
CA HIS A 147 21.26 -2.55 -14.13
C HIS A 147 20.09 -3.53 -13.98
N PHE A 148 18.89 -3.10 -14.39
CA PHE A 148 17.69 -3.91 -14.33
C PHE A 148 17.53 -4.84 -15.53
N ARG A 149 18.42 -4.82 -16.53
CA ARG A 149 18.32 -5.58 -17.79
C ARG A 149 16.94 -5.42 -18.44
N ILE A 150 16.53 -4.19 -18.68
CA ILE A 150 15.28 -3.80 -19.35
C ILE A 150 15.60 -2.94 -20.58
N SER A 151 14.67 -2.85 -21.54
CA SER A 151 14.88 -2.06 -22.75
C SER A 151 15.09 -0.57 -22.44
N LEU A 152 15.92 0.13 -23.22
CA LEU A 152 16.03 1.59 -23.19
C LEU A 152 14.72 2.28 -23.62
N ASP A 153 13.95 1.62 -24.48
CA ASP A 153 12.65 2.10 -24.94
C ASP A 153 11.53 1.87 -23.92
N ALA A 154 11.79 1.13 -22.84
CA ALA A 154 10.80 0.87 -21.81
C ALA A 154 10.47 2.16 -21.05
N THR A 155 9.18 2.33 -20.75
CA THR A 155 8.68 3.33 -19.82
C THR A 155 8.81 2.80 -18.39
N ILE A 156 9.50 3.53 -17.52
CA ILE A 156 9.84 3.05 -16.17
C ILE A 156 8.90 3.67 -15.13
N ILE A 157 8.37 2.83 -14.23
CA ILE A 157 7.62 3.23 -13.04
C ILE A 157 8.46 2.92 -11.79
N ALA A 158 8.67 3.88 -10.88
CA ALA A 158 9.33 3.65 -9.61
C ALA A 158 8.31 3.41 -8.48
N SER A 159 8.31 2.21 -7.91
CA SER A 159 7.42 1.81 -6.82
C SER A 159 7.99 2.15 -5.44
N GLY A 160 7.35 3.05 -4.70
CA GLY A 160 7.67 3.45 -3.33
C GLY A 160 7.22 2.47 -2.25
N VAL A 161 6.62 1.33 -2.61
CA VAL A 161 6.17 0.31 -1.65
C VAL A 161 7.31 -0.64 -1.30
N ALA A 162 7.68 -0.68 -0.03
CA ALA A 162 8.72 -1.54 0.54
C ALA A 162 8.48 -1.74 2.05
N ARG A 163 9.40 -2.44 2.73
CA ARG A 163 9.41 -2.52 4.20
C ARG A 163 9.97 -1.22 4.79
N ASP A 164 9.53 -0.86 5.99
CA ASP A 164 9.86 0.42 6.65
C ASP A 164 11.35 0.77 6.63
N PHE A 165 12.26 -0.16 6.98
CA PHE A 165 13.71 0.10 6.96
C PHE A 165 14.27 0.52 5.59
N ARG A 166 13.52 0.31 4.50
CA ARG A 166 13.86 0.75 3.14
C ARG A 166 13.22 2.08 2.76
N ILE A 167 12.13 2.45 3.43
CA ILE A 167 11.32 3.65 3.19
C ILE A 167 11.77 4.77 4.11
N GLU A 168 11.95 4.52 5.40
CA GLU A 168 12.28 5.52 6.41
C GLU A 168 13.49 6.40 6.03
N PRO A 169 14.59 5.85 5.46
CA PRO A 169 15.71 6.70 5.03
C PRO A 169 15.34 7.75 3.98
N TRP A 170 14.32 7.52 3.14
CA TRP A 170 13.86 8.48 2.14
C TRP A 170 13.58 9.85 2.75
N TRP A 171 12.90 9.86 3.90
CA TRP A 171 12.47 11.10 4.55
C TRP A 171 13.64 11.96 5.02
N GLY A 172 14.75 11.34 5.41
CA GLY A 172 15.98 12.06 5.76
C GLY A 172 16.73 12.64 4.57
N PHE A 173 16.46 12.16 3.35
CA PHE A 173 17.22 12.53 2.14
C PHE A 173 16.44 13.25 1.06
N SER A 174 15.12 13.40 1.20
CA SER A 174 14.26 13.99 0.17
C SER A 174 14.42 15.50 0.01
N THR A 175 15.66 15.98 -0.09
CA THR A 175 16.01 17.38 -0.37
C THR A 175 15.75 17.72 -1.83
N PRO A 176 15.59 19.01 -2.19
CA PRO A 176 15.43 19.43 -3.57
C PRO A 176 16.54 18.92 -4.51
N GLU A 177 17.79 18.88 -4.04
CA GLU A 177 18.95 18.43 -4.82
C GLU A 177 18.85 16.93 -5.13
N PHE A 178 18.50 16.12 -4.14
CA PHE A 178 18.29 14.69 -4.31
C PHE A 178 17.16 14.41 -5.31
N LEU A 179 16.02 15.08 -5.16
CA LEU A 179 14.87 14.90 -6.04
C LEU A 179 15.19 15.35 -7.48
N LYS A 180 15.97 16.43 -7.64
CA LYS A 180 16.46 16.87 -8.96
C LYS A 180 17.33 15.82 -9.62
N GLN A 181 18.19 15.11 -8.88
CA GLN A 181 18.99 14.03 -9.45
C GLN A 181 18.14 12.85 -9.92
N LEU A 182 17.01 12.56 -9.26
CA LEU A 182 16.09 11.50 -9.71
C LEU A 182 15.43 11.83 -11.06
N SER A 183 15.32 13.10 -11.44
CA SER A 183 14.72 13.51 -12.72
C SER A 183 15.53 13.04 -13.94
N SER A 184 16.86 12.90 -13.82
CA SER A 184 17.72 12.46 -14.94
C SER A 184 17.60 10.95 -15.24
N LEU A 185 16.95 10.19 -14.35
CA LEU A 185 16.82 8.73 -14.48
C LEU A 185 15.77 8.31 -15.52
N GLY A 186 15.02 9.25 -16.09
CA GLY A 186 14.02 8.97 -17.13
C GLY A 186 12.84 8.11 -16.64
N ILE A 187 12.48 8.26 -15.36
CA ILE A 187 11.32 7.61 -14.74
C ILE A 187 10.06 8.38 -15.13
N ALA A 188 9.05 7.68 -15.66
CA ALA A 188 7.82 8.30 -16.14
C ALA A 188 6.74 8.43 -15.07
N LEU A 189 6.82 7.64 -14.00
CA LEU A 189 5.95 7.76 -12.84
C LEU A 189 6.65 7.25 -11.59
N PHE A 190 6.58 8.02 -10.51
CA PHE A 190 6.90 7.57 -9.17
C PHE A 190 5.61 7.28 -8.40
N THR A 191 5.65 6.34 -7.45
CA THR A 191 4.66 6.29 -6.37
C THR A 191 5.35 6.77 -5.11
N VAL A 192 4.66 7.60 -4.32
CA VAL A 192 5.22 8.10 -3.06
C VAL A 192 5.63 6.93 -2.16
N PRO A 193 6.75 7.02 -1.43
CA PRO A 193 7.09 6.04 -0.40
C PRO A 193 5.92 5.82 0.58
N ASN A 194 5.54 4.56 0.80
CA ASN A 194 4.43 4.21 1.69
C ASN A 194 4.86 4.25 3.16
N PHE A 195 4.57 5.33 3.88
CA PHE A 195 4.73 5.36 5.34
C PHE A 195 3.59 4.60 6.01
N SER A 196 3.94 3.59 6.80
CA SER A 196 3.00 2.62 7.38
C SER A 196 2.04 3.25 8.39
N VAL A 197 0.78 2.76 8.42
CA VAL A 197 -0.22 3.12 9.43
C VAL A 197 -0.64 1.87 10.19
N PHE A 198 -0.22 1.77 11.45
CA PHE A 198 -0.48 0.60 12.29
C PHE A 198 -1.74 0.77 13.15
N SER A 199 -2.37 -0.34 13.52
CA SER A 199 -3.57 -0.36 14.38
C SER A 199 -3.23 -0.33 15.88
N ASP A 200 -2.05 -0.80 16.26
CA ASP A 200 -1.57 -0.93 17.64
C ASP A 200 -0.75 0.28 18.13
N VAL A 201 -0.74 1.38 17.37
CA VAL A 201 -0.09 2.65 17.72
C VAL A 201 -1.10 3.78 17.98
N PRO A 202 -0.69 4.88 18.66
CA PRO A 202 -1.51 6.07 18.81
C PRO A 202 -1.87 6.68 17.44
N ARG A 203 -3.02 7.35 17.35
CA ARG A 203 -3.45 7.98 16.09
C ARG A 203 -2.50 9.08 15.62
N THR A 204 -1.80 9.75 16.54
CA THR A 204 -0.78 10.75 16.21
C THR A 204 0.37 10.19 15.38
N ASP A 205 0.71 8.91 15.54
CA ASP A 205 1.71 8.21 14.73
C ASP A 205 1.22 8.01 13.29
N ASN A 206 -0.02 7.54 13.14
CA ASN A 206 -0.63 7.39 11.82
C ASN A 206 -0.79 8.74 11.09
N LEU A 207 -1.24 9.79 11.79
CA LEU A 207 -1.39 11.13 11.21
C LEU A 207 -0.04 11.69 10.76
N HIS A 208 1.03 11.40 11.52
CA HIS A 208 2.38 11.76 11.14
C HIS A 208 2.82 11.08 9.84
N ALA A 209 2.57 9.76 9.72
CA ALA A 209 2.84 9.01 8.49
C ALA A 209 2.03 9.56 7.30
N ILE A 210 0.72 9.77 7.45
CA ILE A 210 -0.17 10.34 6.42
C ILE A 210 0.32 11.71 5.96
N LYS A 211 0.72 12.57 6.90
CA LYS A 211 1.29 13.89 6.57
C LYS A 211 2.60 13.78 5.79
N ARG A 212 3.50 12.88 6.18
CA ARG A 212 4.76 12.62 5.44
C ARG A 212 4.52 12.17 4.01
N ILE A 213 3.46 11.39 3.77
CA ILE A 213 3.05 11.03 2.40
C ILE A 213 2.66 12.28 1.61
N GLY A 214 1.81 13.15 2.17
CA GLY A 214 1.38 14.39 1.51
C GLY A 214 2.55 15.34 1.21
N LEU A 215 3.47 15.51 2.17
CA LEU A 215 4.67 16.33 2.00
C LEU A 215 5.63 15.75 0.95
N SER A 216 5.85 14.43 0.97
CA SER A 216 6.70 13.76 -0.01
C SER A 216 6.11 13.87 -1.42
N TYR A 217 4.80 13.72 -1.56
CA TYR A 217 4.10 13.93 -2.83
C TYR A 217 4.38 15.33 -3.39
N ALA A 218 4.11 16.38 -2.61
CA ALA A 218 4.29 17.75 -3.06
C ALA A 218 5.75 18.05 -3.42
N ALA A 219 6.71 17.61 -2.60
CA ALA A 219 8.13 17.77 -2.87
C ALA A 219 8.55 17.11 -4.19
N MET A 220 8.12 15.87 -4.45
CA MET A 220 8.44 15.15 -5.67
C MET A 220 7.86 15.83 -6.91
N VAL A 221 6.59 16.25 -6.86
CA VAL A 221 5.94 16.93 -8.00
C VAL A 221 6.54 18.32 -8.23
N ASN A 222 6.85 19.07 -7.17
CA ASN A 222 7.55 20.36 -7.28
C ASN A 222 8.96 20.23 -7.86
N ALA A 223 9.62 19.08 -7.66
CA ALA A 223 10.88 18.76 -8.31
C ALA A 223 10.74 18.28 -9.77
N GLY A 224 9.52 18.30 -10.33
CA GLY A 224 9.26 17.88 -11.72
C GLY A 224 9.15 16.37 -11.90
N LEU A 225 8.95 15.59 -10.83
CA LEU A 225 8.80 14.14 -10.89
C LEU A 225 7.31 13.77 -10.98
N PRO A 226 6.80 13.23 -12.10
CA PRO A 226 5.41 12.77 -12.18
C PRO A 226 5.17 11.70 -11.11
N THR A 227 4.25 11.96 -10.19
CA THR A 227 4.12 11.15 -8.96
C THR A 227 2.67 10.83 -8.67
N ALA A 228 2.39 9.58 -8.32
CA ALA A 228 1.10 9.13 -7.79
C ALA A 228 1.09 9.20 -6.26
N LEU A 229 0.11 9.92 -5.70
CA LEU A 229 -0.08 10.09 -4.26
C LEU A 229 -0.43 8.76 -3.60
N HIS A 230 0.31 8.31 -2.59
CA HIS A 230 -0.02 7.06 -1.89
C HIS A 230 -1.18 7.27 -0.90
N LEU A 231 -2.24 6.48 -0.98
CA LEU A 231 -3.42 6.63 -0.12
C LEU A 231 -3.34 5.68 1.08
N ASN A 232 -2.44 5.92 2.03
CA ASN A 232 -2.47 5.14 3.26
C ASN A 232 -3.52 5.72 4.22
N ALA A 233 -4.30 4.84 4.85
CA ALA A 233 -5.43 5.22 5.70
C ALA A 233 -5.75 4.11 6.69
N ARG A 234 -6.20 4.50 7.90
CA ARG A 234 -6.65 3.56 8.92
C ARG A 234 -8.16 3.67 9.16
N THR A 235 -8.70 4.87 9.08
CA THR A 235 -10.07 5.24 9.47
C THR A 235 -10.82 5.88 8.31
N GLU A 236 -12.16 5.97 8.41
CA GLU A 236 -12.99 6.70 7.45
C GLU A 236 -12.60 8.20 7.40
N ARG A 237 -12.17 8.77 8.53
CA ARG A 237 -11.70 10.16 8.58
C ARG A 237 -10.44 10.36 7.73
N ASP A 238 -9.53 9.40 7.71
CA ASP A 238 -8.32 9.49 6.87
C ASP A 238 -8.71 9.56 5.38
N TYR A 239 -9.67 8.74 4.94
CA TYR A 239 -10.20 8.81 3.58
C TYR A 239 -10.94 10.12 3.29
N ALA A 240 -11.71 10.64 4.24
CA ALA A 240 -12.36 11.94 4.10
C ALA A 240 -11.33 13.09 3.95
N ASN A 241 -10.23 13.03 4.70
CA ASN A 241 -9.13 13.99 4.59
C ASN A 241 -8.43 13.88 3.23
N TRP A 242 -8.17 12.66 2.74
CA TRP A 242 -7.64 12.45 1.40
C TRP A 242 -8.58 12.94 0.31
N LEU A 243 -9.88 12.66 0.41
CA LEU A 243 -10.89 13.15 -0.52
C LEU A 243 -10.89 14.67 -0.58
N LYS A 244 -10.93 15.36 0.57
CA LYS A 244 -10.84 16.83 0.64
C LYS A 244 -9.57 17.31 -0.07
N PHE A 245 -8.42 16.73 0.28
CA PHE A 245 -7.12 17.09 -0.29
C PHE A 245 -7.12 16.95 -1.82
N ILE A 246 -7.54 15.79 -2.36
CA ILE A 246 -7.49 15.50 -3.80
C ILE A 246 -8.48 16.35 -4.58
N ARG A 247 -9.68 16.59 -4.03
CA ARG A 247 -10.71 17.42 -4.67
C ARG A 247 -10.24 18.87 -4.84
N GLU A 248 -9.52 19.39 -3.85
CA GLU A 248 -8.99 20.75 -3.89
C GLU A 248 -7.72 20.89 -4.75
N ARG A 249 -7.11 19.78 -5.20
CA ARG A 249 -5.76 19.73 -5.79
C ARG A 249 -5.79 19.05 -7.16
N GLN A 250 -5.92 19.85 -8.23
CA GLN A 250 -5.97 19.35 -9.62
C GLN A 250 -4.67 18.65 -10.04
N GLU A 251 -3.55 18.96 -9.39
CA GLU A 251 -2.26 18.31 -9.58
C GLU A 251 -2.25 16.81 -9.23
N VAL A 252 -3.18 16.35 -8.37
CA VAL A 252 -3.29 14.92 -8.03
C VAL A 252 -4.09 14.19 -9.10
N GLN A 253 -3.42 13.70 -10.15
CA GLN A 253 -4.07 12.95 -11.24
C GLN A 253 -3.98 11.42 -11.09
N ALA A 254 -2.97 10.96 -10.35
CA ALA A 254 -2.76 9.56 -10.04
C ALA A 254 -2.63 9.34 -8.53
N VAL A 255 -3.18 8.23 -8.07
CA VAL A 255 -3.08 7.75 -6.69
C VAL A 255 -2.50 6.34 -6.69
N ALA A 256 -1.83 5.96 -5.60
CA ALA A 256 -1.26 4.64 -5.41
C ALA A 256 -1.84 3.99 -4.16
N PHE A 257 -2.07 2.68 -4.20
CA PHE A 257 -2.51 1.91 -3.05
C PHE A 257 -1.86 0.53 -3.06
N GLU A 258 -1.64 -0.04 -1.87
CA GLU A 258 -1.04 -1.35 -1.72
C GLU A 258 -1.87 -2.24 -0.79
N PHE A 259 -2.16 -3.46 -1.25
CA PHE A 259 -2.89 -4.51 -0.53
C PHE A 259 -1.98 -5.71 -0.18
N GLY A 260 -0.67 -5.56 -0.35
CA GLY A 260 0.32 -6.60 -0.03
C GLY A 260 0.58 -6.76 1.46
N THR A 261 0.22 -5.77 2.29
CA THR A 261 0.25 -5.84 3.75
C THR A 261 -1.11 -5.45 4.34
N GLY A 262 -1.27 -5.53 5.68
CA GLY A 262 -2.41 -5.08 6.51
C GLY A 262 -3.77 -4.90 5.80
N ALA A 263 -3.90 -3.84 5.00
CA ALA A 263 -5.05 -3.51 4.16
C ALA A 263 -5.59 -4.67 3.29
N GLY A 264 -4.74 -5.60 2.86
CA GLY A 264 -5.14 -6.77 2.07
C GLY A 264 -5.66 -7.97 2.87
N SER A 265 -5.74 -7.88 4.19
CA SER A 265 -6.27 -8.96 5.03
C SER A 265 -7.74 -9.26 4.71
N GLU A 266 -8.14 -10.54 4.82
CA GLU A 266 -9.48 -11.00 4.40
C GLU A 266 -10.63 -10.25 5.10
N GLY A 267 -10.43 -9.76 6.33
CA GLY A 267 -11.44 -8.98 7.07
C GLY A 267 -11.44 -7.48 6.79
N ARG A 268 -10.47 -6.95 6.02
CA ARG A 268 -10.31 -5.49 5.84
C ARG A 268 -10.26 -5.03 4.39
N ILE A 269 -9.91 -5.91 3.47
CA ILE A 269 -9.76 -5.56 2.05
C ILE A 269 -11.03 -4.95 1.46
N ASP A 270 -12.21 -5.52 1.72
CA ASP A 270 -13.47 -5.04 1.15
C ASP A 270 -13.84 -3.65 1.66
N TRP A 271 -13.51 -3.34 2.92
CA TRP A 271 -13.67 -1.99 3.48
C TRP A 271 -12.79 -0.98 2.75
N HIS A 272 -11.49 -1.27 2.57
CA HIS A 272 -10.59 -0.38 1.84
C HIS A 272 -11.03 -0.18 0.38
N ILE A 273 -11.50 -1.25 -0.29
CA ILE A 273 -12.04 -1.13 -1.65
C ILE A 273 -13.25 -0.20 -1.69
N ALA A 274 -14.20 -0.36 -0.77
CA ALA A 274 -15.36 0.53 -0.69
C ALA A 274 -14.95 2.00 -0.46
N GLN A 275 -13.97 2.24 0.43
CA GLN A 275 -13.44 3.58 0.67
C GLN A 275 -12.73 4.18 -0.55
N LEU A 276 -11.96 3.38 -1.29
CA LEU A 276 -11.29 3.81 -2.52
C LEU A 276 -12.29 4.16 -3.63
N CYS A 277 -13.36 3.36 -3.79
CA CYS A 277 -14.43 3.63 -4.75
C CYS A 277 -15.17 4.93 -4.39
N ALA A 278 -15.57 5.07 -3.13
CA ALA A 278 -16.23 6.29 -2.64
C ALA A 278 -15.34 7.53 -2.78
N LEU A 279 -14.02 7.40 -2.57
CA LEU A 279 -13.07 8.48 -2.80
C LEU A 279 -13.00 8.85 -4.28
N ALA A 280 -12.90 7.88 -5.19
CA ALA A 280 -12.85 8.14 -6.63
C ALA A 280 -14.10 8.86 -7.12
N ASP A 281 -15.29 8.38 -6.72
CA ASP A 281 -16.57 9.01 -7.05
C ASP A 281 -16.68 10.42 -6.47
N GLY A 282 -16.28 10.59 -5.19
CA GLY A 282 -16.37 11.86 -4.48
C GLY A 282 -15.43 12.95 -5.00
N VAL A 283 -14.32 12.57 -5.64
CA VAL A 283 -13.39 13.53 -6.27
C VAL A 283 -14.02 14.20 -7.49
N GLY A 284 -14.96 13.53 -8.18
CA GLY A 284 -15.73 14.10 -9.28
C GLY A 284 -14.93 14.38 -10.56
N ARG A 285 -13.73 13.80 -10.71
CA ARG A 285 -12.90 13.87 -11.92
C ARG A 285 -12.10 12.58 -12.13
N PRO A 286 -11.65 12.28 -13.36
CA PRO A 286 -10.86 11.09 -13.64
C PRO A 286 -9.61 10.96 -12.74
N LEU A 287 -9.43 9.80 -12.14
CA LEU A 287 -8.23 9.43 -11.37
C LEU A 287 -7.65 8.11 -11.85
N ILE A 288 -6.32 8.05 -11.94
CA ILE A 288 -5.56 6.84 -12.21
C ILE A 288 -5.23 6.17 -10.87
N LEU A 289 -5.50 4.87 -10.74
CA LEU A 289 -5.09 4.06 -9.59
C LEU A 289 -3.90 3.17 -9.95
N VAL A 290 -2.76 3.37 -9.29
CA VAL A 290 -1.60 2.47 -9.34
C VAL A 290 -1.67 1.50 -8.16
N LEU A 291 -1.89 0.23 -8.46
CA LEU A 291 -2.21 -0.78 -7.48
C LEU A 291 -1.06 -1.78 -7.32
N ARG A 292 -0.77 -2.17 -6.08
CA ARG A 292 0.02 -3.36 -5.78
C ARG A 292 -0.79 -4.32 -4.92
N GLY A 293 -1.01 -5.55 -5.40
CA GLY A 293 -1.90 -6.51 -4.74
C GLY A 293 -3.38 -6.26 -5.08
N GLY A 294 -4.32 -6.87 -4.34
CA GLY A 294 -5.76 -6.59 -4.49
C GLY A 294 -6.41 -7.04 -5.81
N ILE A 295 -5.71 -7.88 -6.60
CA ILE A 295 -6.12 -8.26 -7.97
C ILE A 295 -7.54 -8.84 -8.04
N ARG A 296 -8.00 -9.54 -7.00
CA ARG A 296 -9.36 -10.12 -6.92
C ARG A 296 -10.50 -9.09 -6.85
N ARG A 297 -10.18 -7.81 -6.75
CA ARG A 297 -11.13 -6.69 -6.64
C ARG A 297 -10.99 -5.68 -7.78
N LEU A 298 -10.25 -6.04 -8.84
CA LEU A 298 -9.99 -5.13 -9.96
C LEU A 298 -11.26 -4.68 -10.68
N VAL A 299 -12.23 -5.57 -10.91
CA VAL A 299 -13.50 -5.21 -11.58
C VAL A 299 -14.23 -4.10 -10.82
N GLN A 300 -14.27 -4.17 -9.49
CA GLN A 300 -14.87 -3.11 -8.66
C GLN A 300 -14.11 -1.81 -8.84
N LEU A 301 -12.78 -1.81 -8.71
CA LEU A 301 -11.96 -0.59 -8.86
C LEU A 301 -12.06 0.00 -10.28
N HIS A 302 -12.13 -0.83 -11.32
CA HIS A 302 -12.27 -0.39 -12.70
C HIS A 302 -13.55 0.39 -13.00
N ALA A 303 -14.63 0.14 -12.24
CA ALA A 303 -15.87 0.87 -12.41
C ALA A 303 -15.79 2.33 -11.94
N HIS A 304 -14.85 2.65 -11.04
CA HIS A 304 -14.76 3.96 -10.38
C HIS A 304 -13.52 4.77 -10.79
N PHE A 305 -12.42 4.10 -11.16
CA PHE A 305 -11.20 4.76 -11.63
C PHE A 305 -11.14 4.79 -13.15
N SER A 306 -10.70 5.91 -13.73
CA SER A 306 -10.57 6.05 -15.19
C SER A 306 -9.50 5.13 -15.77
N ARG A 307 -8.55 4.71 -14.93
CA ARG A 307 -7.52 3.72 -15.24
C ARG A 307 -7.08 3.04 -13.96
N VAL A 308 -6.91 1.72 -14.00
CA VAL A 308 -6.19 0.95 -12.98
C VAL A 308 -4.92 0.39 -13.61
N VAL A 309 -3.81 0.47 -12.88
CA VAL A 309 -2.48 0.00 -13.28
C VAL A 309 -1.95 -0.91 -12.19
N VAL A 310 -1.87 -2.21 -12.46
CA VAL A 310 -1.38 -3.23 -11.54
C VAL A 310 0.14 -3.36 -11.69
N LEU A 311 0.86 -3.08 -10.60
CA LEU A 311 2.28 -3.40 -10.48
C LEU A 311 2.43 -4.84 -10.02
N ASP A 312 2.60 -5.75 -10.97
CA ASP A 312 2.62 -7.19 -10.71
C ASP A 312 4.00 -7.68 -10.27
N THR A 313 4.09 -8.08 -9.00
CA THR A 313 5.32 -8.60 -8.39
C THR A 313 5.45 -10.11 -8.51
N MET A 314 4.35 -10.82 -8.79
CA MET A 314 4.28 -12.28 -8.73
C MET A 314 5.18 -12.96 -9.75
N PRO A 315 5.19 -12.59 -11.05
CA PRO A 315 6.04 -13.20 -12.06
C PRO A 315 7.52 -13.20 -11.66
N PHE A 316 8.02 -12.06 -11.19
CA PHE A 316 9.41 -11.92 -10.82
C PHE A 316 9.74 -12.70 -9.54
N ALA A 317 8.89 -12.61 -8.52
CA ALA A 317 9.06 -13.36 -7.27
C ALA A 317 9.08 -14.88 -7.50
N LYS A 318 8.19 -15.37 -8.36
CA LYS A 318 8.05 -16.80 -8.69
C LYS A 318 9.17 -17.30 -9.59
N THR A 319 9.61 -16.50 -10.55
CA THR A 319 10.83 -16.78 -11.34
C THR A 319 12.05 -16.92 -10.42
N ARG A 320 12.20 -16.03 -9.42
CA ARG A 320 13.26 -16.15 -8.40
C ARG A 320 13.14 -17.40 -7.55
N GLN A 321 11.96 -17.99 -7.41
CA GLN A 321 11.77 -19.27 -6.73
C GLN A 321 11.89 -20.47 -7.69
N ARG A 322 12.25 -20.24 -8.96
CA ARG A 322 12.29 -21.26 -10.01
C ARG A 322 10.94 -21.94 -10.13
N GLN A 323 9.88 -21.15 -10.07
CA GLN A 323 8.51 -21.59 -10.25
C GLN A 323 7.98 -21.07 -11.59
N ARG A 324 7.26 -21.93 -12.30
CA ARG A 324 6.67 -21.63 -13.60
C ARG A 324 5.16 -21.46 -13.45
N ALA A 325 4.62 -20.40 -14.02
CA ALA A 325 3.18 -20.20 -14.12
C ALA A 325 2.56 -21.31 -14.96
N VAL A 326 1.52 -21.95 -14.46
CA VAL A 326 0.71 -22.93 -15.18
C VAL A 326 -0.75 -22.64 -14.88
N VAL A 327 -1.60 -22.61 -15.91
CA VAL A 327 -3.05 -22.47 -15.74
C VAL A 327 -3.60 -23.81 -15.27
N LYS A 328 -4.28 -23.83 -14.13
CA LYS A 328 -5.02 -25.02 -13.66
C LYS A 328 -6.35 -25.14 -14.41
N ASP A 329 -6.96 -26.33 -14.36
CA ASP A 329 -8.32 -26.58 -14.85
C ASP A 329 -9.36 -25.63 -14.23
N THR A 330 -9.10 -25.20 -12.99
CA THR A 330 -9.90 -24.19 -12.26
C THR A 330 -9.70 -22.75 -12.76
N GLY A 331 -8.88 -22.54 -13.79
CA GLY A 331 -8.49 -21.21 -14.28
C GLY A 331 -7.37 -20.51 -13.47
N PHE A 332 -7.20 -20.84 -12.19
CA PHE A 332 -6.15 -20.22 -11.37
C PHE A 332 -4.72 -20.55 -11.84
N LEU A 333 -3.80 -19.60 -11.63
CA LEU A 333 -2.37 -19.86 -11.80
C LEU A 333 -1.82 -20.71 -10.65
N ALA A 334 -1.27 -21.87 -11.01
CA ALA A 334 -0.33 -22.63 -10.20
C ALA A 334 1.10 -22.16 -10.43
N TRP A 335 1.96 -22.43 -9.45
CA TRP A 335 3.38 -22.11 -9.51
C TRP A 335 4.23 -23.33 -9.13
N PRO A 336 4.12 -24.47 -9.85
CA PRO A 336 4.97 -25.63 -9.61
C PRO A 336 6.45 -25.28 -9.78
N SER A 337 7.30 -26.08 -9.13
CA SER A 337 8.75 -26.01 -9.33
C SER A 337 9.09 -26.30 -10.78
N ALA A 338 9.99 -25.50 -11.34
CA ALA A 338 10.65 -25.68 -12.63
C ALA A 338 12.17 -25.74 -12.45
N ALA A 339 12.62 -26.22 -11.28
CA ALA A 339 14.03 -26.28 -10.92
C ALA A 339 14.84 -27.26 -11.78
N GLU A 340 14.22 -28.28 -12.37
CA GLU A 340 14.90 -29.20 -13.31
C GLU A 340 15.23 -28.49 -14.63
N GLU A 341 14.27 -27.73 -15.16
CA GLU A 341 14.42 -26.97 -16.41
C GLU A 341 15.35 -25.75 -16.23
N PHE A 342 15.19 -24.99 -15.14
CA PHE A 342 15.87 -23.71 -14.89
C PHE A 342 16.82 -23.70 -13.67
N GLY A 343 17.26 -24.87 -13.21
CA GLY A 343 18.22 -25.02 -12.11
C GLY A 343 19.68 -24.78 -12.51
N ARG A 344 20.59 -24.89 -11.53
CA ARG A 344 22.07 -24.89 -11.71
C ARG A 344 22.61 -23.76 -12.61
N GLY A 345 22.35 -22.50 -12.26
CA GLY A 345 22.97 -21.34 -12.92
C GLY A 345 22.43 -21.01 -14.32
N LYS A 346 21.44 -21.75 -14.82
CA LYS A 346 20.77 -21.44 -16.08
C LYS A 346 20.14 -20.03 -16.06
N PRO A 347 20.16 -19.29 -17.19
CA PRO A 347 19.48 -18.01 -17.31
C PRO A 347 17.98 -18.14 -17.06
N LEU A 348 17.40 -17.15 -16.40
CA LEU A 348 15.97 -17.11 -16.04
C LEU A 348 15.12 -16.28 -17.00
N ASP A 349 15.69 -15.82 -18.11
CA ASP A 349 15.06 -14.92 -19.08
C ASP A 349 13.76 -15.50 -19.65
N ALA A 350 13.81 -16.74 -20.16
CA ALA A 350 12.64 -17.43 -20.72
C ALA A 350 11.57 -17.71 -19.66
N LEU A 351 11.97 -18.10 -18.45
CA LEU A 351 11.04 -18.32 -17.35
C LEU A 351 10.34 -17.03 -16.92
N LEU A 352 11.08 -15.92 -16.86
CA LEU A 352 10.49 -14.62 -16.52
C LEU A 352 9.48 -14.18 -17.59
N ALA A 353 9.86 -14.26 -18.86
CA ALA A 353 8.97 -13.88 -19.97
C ALA A 353 7.68 -14.72 -19.95
N HIS A 354 7.79 -16.05 -19.78
CA HIS A 354 6.65 -16.96 -19.63
C HIS A 354 5.76 -16.58 -18.45
N ASN A 355 6.35 -16.31 -17.29
CA ASN A 355 5.61 -15.96 -16.07
C ASN A 355 4.91 -14.61 -16.18
N ILE A 356 5.54 -13.61 -16.80
CA ILE A 356 4.94 -12.30 -17.03
C ILE A 356 3.72 -12.45 -17.95
N GLU A 357 3.87 -13.18 -19.06
CA GLU A 357 2.81 -13.33 -20.03
C GLU A 357 1.58 -14.06 -19.44
N LEU A 358 1.78 -15.18 -18.75
CA LEU A 358 0.65 -15.90 -18.13
C LEU A 358 0.00 -15.12 -16.99
N SER A 359 0.78 -14.40 -16.17
CA SER A 359 0.22 -13.56 -15.11
C SER A 359 -0.60 -12.41 -15.67
N ARG A 360 -0.08 -11.74 -16.71
CA ARG A 360 -0.81 -10.70 -17.44
C ARG A 360 -2.13 -11.22 -17.99
N ARG A 361 -2.12 -12.35 -18.70
CA ARG A 361 -3.34 -12.97 -19.22
C ARG A 361 -4.35 -13.28 -18.12
N ALA A 362 -3.90 -13.88 -17.01
CA ALA A 362 -4.80 -14.21 -15.89
C ALA A 362 -5.40 -12.98 -15.19
N ILE A 363 -4.78 -11.80 -15.31
CA ILE A 363 -5.29 -10.54 -14.76
C ILE A 363 -6.25 -9.85 -15.75
N ILE A 364 -5.88 -9.80 -17.04
CA ILE A 364 -6.67 -9.14 -18.08
C ILE A 364 -7.92 -9.97 -18.41
N ASP A 365 -7.73 -11.27 -18.63
CA ASP A 365 -8.76 -12.23 -19.02
C ASP A 365 -8.86 -13.32 -17.94
N PRO A 366 -9.38 -12.96 -16.74
CA PRO A 366 -9.54 -13.90 -15.65
C PRO A 366 -10.45 -15.05 -16.09
N PRO A 367 -10.01 -16.32 -16.03
CA PRO A 367 -10.89 -17.44 -16.35
C PRO A 367 -12.11 -17.47 -15.43
N GLU A 368 -13.28 -17.75 -15.99
CA GLU A 368 -14.48 -18.06 -15.20
C GLU A 368 -14.18 -19.31 -14.34
N PRO A 369 -14.47 -19.33 -13.02
CA PRO A 369 -15.42 -18.51 -12.27
C PRO A 369 -14.72 -17.64 -11.20
N LEU A 370 -13.72 -16.83 -11.58
CA LEU A 370 -12.99 -15.96 -10.63
C LEU A 370 -13.89 -15.01 -9.81
N TYR A 371 -15.16 -14.86 -10.17
CA TYR A 371 -16.10 -13.92 -9.55
C TYR A 371 -17.30 -14.55 -8.81
N HIS A 372 -17.50 -15.87 -8.86
CA HIS A 372 -18.62 -16.54 -8.18
C HIS A 372 -18.18 -17.81 -7.45
N SER A 373 -17.76 -17.70 -6.18
CA SER A 373 -17.95 -18.72 -5.11
C SER A 373 -17.01 -18.51 -3.91
N ARG A 374 -17.47 -17.67 -2.97
CA ARG A 374 -17.33 -17.89 -1.51
C ARG A 374 -18.14 -16.90 -0.65
N ALA A 375 -19.01 -16.09 -1.25
CA ALA A 375 -19.91 -15.17 -0.54
C ALA A 375 -21.20 -15.83 -0.02
N ILE A 376 -21.46 -17.13 -0.27
CA ILE A 376 -22.65 -17.83 0.24
C ILE A 376 -22.27 -19.24 0.70
N ALA A 377 -21.56 -19.35 1.80
CA ALA A 377 -21.43 -20.60 2.55
C ALA A 377 -21.43 -20.35 4.07
N GLY A 378 -22.10 -19.28 4.50
CA GLY A 378 -22.24 -18.88 5.91
C GLY A 378 -23.67 -18.89 6.43
N VAL A 379 -24.66 -19.26 5.62
CA VAL A 379 -26.04 -19.45 6.10
C VAL A 379 -26.17 -20.90 6.57
N ARG A 380 -25.98 -21.13 7.87
CA ARG A 380 -26.50 -22.33 8.52
C ARG A 380 -28.02 -22.28 8.40
N VAL A 381 -28.55 -23.02 7.44
CA VAL A 381 -29.97 -23.36 7.43
C VAL A 381 -30.18 -24.31 8.61
N ASN A 382 -30.77 -23.80 9.69
CA ASN A 382 -31.27 -24.64 10.76
C ASN A 382 -32.27 -25.62 10.15
N ARG A 383 -31.94 -26.92 10.17
CA ARG A 383 -32.89 -27.98 9.89
C ARG A 383 -33.91 -28.00 11.05
N PRO A 384 -35.22 -28.08 10.77
CA PRO A 384 -36.20 -28.29 11.82
C PRO A 384 -36.01 -29.68 12.41
N GLU A 385 -36.03 -29.75 13.74
CA GLU A 385 -36.08 -31.00 14.49
C GLU A 385 -37.37 -31.75 14.12
N ASN A 386 -37.21 -32.99 13.66
CA ASN A 386 -38.32 -33.89 13.41
C ASN A 386 -38.71 -34.56 14.73
N PRO A 387 -39.99 -34.50 15.15
CA PRO A 387 -40.46 -35.17 16.34
C PRO A 387 -40.82 -36.63 16.02
N GLY A 388 -40.41 -37.56 16.87
CA GLY A 388 -41.03 -38.89 16.98
C GLY A 388 -40.32 -40.02 16.22
N GLY A 389 -39.99 -41.09 16.95
CA GLY A 389 -39.46 -42.33 16.40
C GLY A 389 -39.04 -43.32 17.47
N SER A 390 -40.00 -43.79 18.26
CA SER A 390 -39.92 -44.94 19.16
C SER A 390 -39.57 -46.25 18.44
N GLY A 391 -38.84 -47.14 19.11
CA GLY A 391 -38.94 -48.59 18.88
C GLY A 391 -37.61 -49.35 18.74
N LEU A 392 -36.98 -49.70 19.87
CA LEU A 392 -36.86 -51.08 20.38
C LEU A 392 -36.14 -51.06 21.74
#